data_AF-A0A931SPQ7-F1
#
_entry.id   AF-A0A931SPQ7-F1
#
_cell.length_a   1.000
_cell.length_b   1.000
_cell.length_c   1.000
_cell.angle_alpha   90.00
_cell.angle_beta   90.00
_cell.angle_gamma   90.00
#
_symmetry.space_group_name_H-M   'P 1'
#
loop_
_entity.id
_entity.type
_entity.pdbx_description
1 polymer ?
#
loop_
_entity_poly.entity_id
_entity_poly.type
_entity_poly.pdbx_seq_one_letter_code
_entity_poly.pdbx_strand_id
1 'polypeptide(L)'
;REFVKRRLRELLKEEPLAGERRFRIELKTAQMEDWFARLVEKEILEGSPVEPFRPAHLEFKFGFSGEGAKALELYDPLRENLKLRGKIDRIDVDPSGKAAVVIDYKTGGTFKAGDLESGTALQLPLYLLAVEKLLKLKPAAGLIVKISDAETGGFYSEKGLEEAGAEARRSKNVLDPKEFHEVLERAVRFSNFFSEGIRRAEIPVRPRDCDKHCPFPSLCRIEKWRLPFIYQDLREEDKREKR
;
A
#
# COMPACT_ATOMS: atom_id res chain seq x y z
N ARG A 1 -43.60 29.86 -3.94
CA ARG A 1 -43.27 28.42 -4.12
C ARG A 1 -43.47 27.93 -5.56
N GLU A 2 -44.60 28.24 -6.18
CA GLU A 2 -44.95 27.77 -7.54
C GLU A 2 -44.08 28.38 -8.65
N PHE A 3 -43.78 29.67 -8.52
CA PHE A 3 -42.80 30.36 -9.38
C PHE A 3 -41.44 29.66 -9.41
N VAL A 4 -40.90 29.30 -8.24
CA VAL A 4 -39.60 28.61 -8.11
C VAL A 4 -39.65 27.24 -8.83
N LYS A 5 -40.73 26.48 -8.65
CA LYS A 5 -40.90 25.17 -9.31
C LYS A 5 -41.03 25.30 -10.84
N ARG A 6 -41.64 26.39 -11.33
CA ARG A 6 -41.75 26.66 -12.76
C ARG A 6 -40.37 27.02 -13.33
N ARG A 7 -39.67 27.97 -12.70
CA ARG A 7 -38.37 28.44 -13.15
C ARG A 7 -37.31 27.33 -13.13
N LEU A 8 -37.32 26.49 -12.09
CA LEU A 8 -36.43 25.33 -12.01
C LEU A 8 -36.68 24.33 -13.16
N ARG A 9 -37.95 24.12 -13.58
CA ARG A 9 -38.28 23.22 -14.70
C ARG A 9 -37.86 23.78 -16.06
N GLU A 10 -37.93 25.09 -16.26
CA GLU A 10 -37.43 25.77 -17.47
C GLU A 10 -35.90 25.65 -17.55
N LEU A 11 -35.21 25.97 -16.45
CA LEU A 11 -33.76 25.86 -16.36
C LEU A 11 -33.27 24.43 -16.56
N LEU A 12 -33.97 23.42 -16.03
CA LEU A 12 -33.62 22.00 -16.24
C LEU A 12 -33.85 21.49 -17.67
N LYS A 13 -34.57 22.25 -18.51
CA LYS A 13 -34.74 21.93 -19.94
C LYS A 13 -33.65 22.57 -20.79
N GLU A 14 -33.25 23.79 -20.43
CA GLU A 14 -32.16 24.53 -21.08
C GLU A 14 -30.80 23.97 -20.69
N GLU A 15 -30.62 23.67 -19.39
CA GLU A 15 -29.46 23.05 -18.77
C GLU A 15 -29.91 21.80 -18.00
N PRO A 16 -30.07 20.65 -18.67
CA PRO A 16 -30.40 19.42 -17.97
C PRO A 16 -29.33 19.13 -16.91
N LEU A 17 -29.77 18.74 -15.72
CA LEU A 17 -28.89 18.11 -14.73
C LEU A 17 -28.34 16.82 -15.35
N ALA A 18 -27.24 16.92 -16.09
CA ALA A 18 -26.36 15.79 -16.30
C ALA A 18 -25.96 15.34 -14.90
N GLY A 19 -26.38 14.14 -14.52
CA GLY A 19 -26.37 13.72 -13.11
C GLY A 19 -25.02 14.01 -12.46
N GLU A 20 -25.02 14.43 -11.19
CA GLU A 20 -23.82 14.80 -10.42
C GLU A 20 -22.66 13.81 -10.62
N ARG A 21 -22.97 12.53 -10.78
CA ARG A 21 -22.04 11.46 -11.12
C ARG A 21 -21.20 11.74 -12.37
N ARG A 22 -21.77 12.24 -13.46
CA ARG A 22 -21.06 12.54 -14.71
C ARG A 22 -20.06 13.67 -14.49
N PHE A 23 -20.48 14.79 -13.92
CA PHE A 23 -19.57 15.90 -13.59
C PHE A 23 -18.48 15.48 -12.60
N ARG A 24 -18.81 14.66 -11.58
CA ARG A 24 -17.79 14.09 -10.67
C ARG A 24 -16.81 13.16 -11.40
N ILE A 25 -17.26 12.39 -12.39
CA ILE A 25 -16.38 11.56 -13.22
C ILE A 25 -15.48 12.46 -14.05
N GLU A 26 -16.04 13.43 -14.78
CA GLU A 26 -15.28 14.37 -15.62
C GLU A 26 -14.23 15.13 -14.79
N LEU A 27 -14.61 15.64 -13.61
CA LEU A 27 -13.68 16.31 -12.70
C LEU A 27 -12.56 15.38 -12.23
N LYS A 28 -12.90 14.13 -11.83
CA LYS A 28 -11.90 13.13 -11.40
C LYS A 28 -10.98 12.73 -12.54
N THR A 29 -11.50 12.56 -13.75
CA THR A 29 -10.71 12.25 -14.94
C THR A 29 -9.71 13.37 -15.21
N ALA A 30 -10.16 14.63 -15.26
CA ALA A 30 -9.27 15.77 -15.47
C ALA A 30 -8.20 15.90 -14.36
N GLN A 31 -8.57 15.64 -13.10
CA GLN A 31 -7.60 15.59 -11.99
C GLN A 31 -6.57 14.47 -12.17
N MET A 32 -7.02 13.28 -12.54
CA MET A 32 -6.12 12.14 -12.77
C MET A 32 -5.19 12.41 -13.97
N GLU A 33 -5.68 13.02 -15.04
CA GLU A 33 -4.87 13.42 -16.20
C GLU A 33 -3.73 14.36 -15.80
N ASP A 34 -4.02 15.41 -15.01
CA ASP A 34 -2.99 16.31 -14.48
C ASP A 34 -1.99 15.58 -13.58
N TRP A 35 -2.47 14.71 -12.68
CA TRP A 35 -1.59 13.91 -11.82
C TRP A 35 -0.66 12.99 -12.62
N PHE A 36 -1.19 12.27 -13.61
CA PHE A 36 -0.38 11.40 -14.46
C PHE A 36 0.60 12.19 -15.33
N ALA A 37 0.20 13.33 -15.88
CA ALA A 37 1.08 14.19 -16.67
C ALA A 37 2.30 14.63 -15.85
N ARG A 38 2.08 15.12 -14.62
CA ARG A 38 3.16 15.52 -13.71
C ARG A 38 4.08 14.35 -13.33
N LEU A 39 3.50 13.18 -13.06
CA LEU A 39 4.28 11.99 -12.72
C LEU A 39 5.17 11.56 -13.90
N VAL A 40 4.62 11.51 -15.11
CA VAL A 40 5.36 11.13 -16.31
C VAL A 40 6.45 12.14 -16.64
N GLU A 41 6.16 13.44 -16.55
CA GLU A 41 7.14 14.51 -16.76
C GLU A 41 8.30 14.37 -15.76
N LYS A 42 8.00 14.14 -14.49
CA LYS A 42 9.00 13.88 -13.46
C LYS A 42 9.85 12.65 -13.78
N GLU A 43 9.24 11.52 -14.15
CA GLU A 43 9.98 10.29 -14.48
C GLU A 43 10.86 10.46 -15.73
N ILE A 44 10.43 11.26 -16.72
CA ILE A 44 11.24 11.57 -17.91
C ILE A 44 12.47 12.42 -17.53
N LEU A 45 12.30 13.41 -16.66
CA LEU A 45 13.35 14.35 -16.28
C LEU A 45 14.31 13.78 -15.23
N GLU A 46 13.79 13.06 -14.24
CA GLU A 46 14.54 12.58 -13.07
C GLU A 46 14.90 11.10 -13.15
N GLY A 47 14.26 10.31 -14.03
CA GLY A 47 14.51 8.88 -14.19
C GLY A 47 13.78 8.01 -13.15
N SER A 48 14.38 6.87 -12.81
CA SER A 48 13.83 5.99 -11.77
C SER A 48 14.03 6.64 -10.39
N PRO A 49 13.12 6.42 -9.42
CA PRO A 49 13.31 6.91 -8.06
C PRO A 49 14.61 6.44 -7.38
N VAL A 50 15.23 5.36 -7.88
CA VAL A 50 16.52 4.84 -7.39
C VAL A 50 17.42 4.56 -8.59
N GLU A 51 18.47 5.34 -8.75
CA GLU A 51 19.52 5.07 -9.74
C GLU A 51 20.47 3.96 -9.22
N PRO A 52 20.97 3.04 -10.05
CA PRO A 52 20.82 2.99 -11.52
C PRO A 52 19.67 2.09 -12.01
N PHE A 53 18.65 1.82 -11.19
CA PHE A 53 17.58 0.88 -11.52
C PHE A 53 16.70 1.40 -12.67
N ARG A 54 16.19 0.50 -13.50
CA ARG A 54 15.30 0.83 -14.63
C ARG A 54 14.09 -0.11 -14.68
N PRO A 55 12.91 0.38 -15.13
CA PRO A 55 11.72 -0.45 -15.21
C PRO A 55 11.95 -1.67 -16.12
N ALA A 56 11.73 -2.86 -15.55
CA ALA A 56 11.89 -4.14 -16.24
C ALA A 56 10.58 -4.93 -16.29
N HIS A 57 9.75 -4.83 -15.25
CA HIS A 57 8.44 -5.45 -15.22
C HIS A 57 7.37 -4.46 -14.78
N LEU A 58 6.27 -4.43 -15.52
CA LEU A 58 5.07 -3.69 -15.16
C LEU A 58 3.96 -4.69 -14.93
N GLU A 59 3.12 -4.43 -13.93
CA GLU A 59 1.90 -5.17 -13.66
C GLU A 59 2.14 -6.68 -13.51
N PHE A 60 3.25 -7.02 -12.85
CA PHE A 60 3.78 -8.37 -12.71
C PHE A 60 2.84 -9.21 -11.85
N LYS A 61 2.18 -10.19 -12.47
CA LYS A 61 1.24 -11.10 -11.81
C LYS A 61 1.94 -12.36 -11.29
N PHE A 62 1.55 -12.78 -10.10
CA PHE A 62 1.95 -14.08 -9.53
C PHE A 62 0.77 -14.78 -8.85
N GLY A 63 0.73 -16.12 -8.96
CA GLY A 63 -0.28 -16.97 -8.32
C GLY A 63 -1.68 -16.96 -8.97
N PHE A 64 -1.82 -16.42 -10.18
CA PHE A 64 -3.05 -16.51 -10.96
C PHE A 64 -3.01 -17.74 -11.88
N SER A 65 -4.14 -18.44 -12.00
CA SER A 65 -4.25 -19.61 -12.87
C SER A 65 -4.06 -19.22 -14.34
N GLY A 66 -3.11 -19.85 -15.03
CA GLY A 66 -2.91 -19.69 -16.48
C GLY A 66 -2.10 -18.48 -16.92
N GLU A 67 -1.71 -17.57 -16.03
CA GLU A 67 -0.91 -16.38 -16.35
C GLU A 67 0.06 -16.00 -15.22
N GLY A 68 1.29 -15.62 -15.59
CA GLY A 68 2.28 -15.04 -14.66
C GLY A 68 3.13 -16.07 -13.90
N ALA A 69 3.79 -15.61 -12.84
CA ALA A 69 4.63 -16.45 -12.00
C ALA A 69 3.83 -17.33 -11.04
N LYS A 70 4.49 -18.33 -10.44
CA LYS A 70 3.89 -19.18 -9.41
C LYS A 70 3.46 -18.35 -8.19
N ALA A 71 2.54 -18.89 -7.39
CA ALA A 71 2.15 -18.24 -6.14
C ALA A 71 3.37 -18.05 -5.21
N LEU A 72 3.38 -16.95 -4.47
CA LEU A 72 4.35 -16.73 -3.41
C LEU A 72 4.04 -17.68 -2.26
N GLU A 73 4.94 -18.61 -1.97
CA GLU A 73 4.81 -19.51 -0.83
C GLU A 73 5.56 -18.93 0.38
N LEU A 74 4.80 -18.68 1.45
CA LEU A 74 5.33 -18.31 2.75
C LEU A 74 5.39 -19.56 3.63
N TYR A 75 6.57 -19.83 4.17
CA TYR A 75 6.78 -20.98 5.03
C TYR A 75 6.03 -20.80 6.34
N ASP A 76 5.35 -21.86 6.78
CA ASP A 76 4.75 -21.96 8.11
C ASP A 76 5.32 -23.22 8.78
N PRO A 77 6.13 -23.09 9.86
CA PRO A 77 6.75 -24.24 10.52
C PRO A 77 5.73 -25.17 11.19
N LEU A 78 4.50 -24.71 11.43
CA LEU A 78 3.49 -25.46 12.16
C LEU A 78 2.43 -26.09 11.24
N ARG A 79 2.35 -25.69 9.97
CA ARG A 79 1.24 -26.03 9.05
C ARG A 79 1.66 -26.05 7.58
N GLU A 80 0.67 -26.20 6.69
CA GLU A 80 0.87 -26.01 5.25
C GLU A 80 1.20 -24.53 4.94
N ASN A 81 2.18 -24.35 4.05
CA ASN A 81 2.62 -23.05 3.53
C ASN A 81 1.43 -22.19 3.06
N LEU A 82 1.46 -20.92 3.42
CA LEU A 82 0.52 -19.93 2.94
C LEU A 82 0.88 -19.55 1.49
N LYS A 83 -0.05 -19.77 0.56
CA LYS A 83 0.10 -19.38 -0.85
C LYS A 83 -0.59 -18.05 -1.10
N LEU A 84 0.20 -17.06 -1.53
CA LEU A 84 -0.28 -15.73 -1.89
C LEU A 84 -0.22 -15.53 -3.39
N ARG A 85 -1.23 -14.85 -3.90
CA ARG A 85 -1.26 -14.31 -5.26
C ARG A 85 -1.32 -12.79 -5.20
N GLY A 86 -0.82 -12.12 -6.22
CA GLY A 86 -0.77 -10.66 -6.24
C GLY A 86 -0.27 -10.10 -7.57
N LYS A 87 -0.29 -8.78 -7.64
CA LYS A 87 0.11 -8.01 -8.81
C LYS A 87 0.99 -6.86 -8.35
N ILE A 88 2.24 -6.84 -8.79
CA ILE A 88 3.20 -5.78 -8.46
C ILE A 88 3.13 -4.73 -9.57
N ASP A 89 2.82 -3.49 -9.22
CA ASP A 89 2.62 -2.42 -10.21
C ASP A 89 3.87 -2.21 -11.08
N ARG A 90 5.05 -2.11 -10.45
CA ARG A 90 6.32 -1.91 -11.15
C ARG A 90 7.52 -2.50 -10.40
N ILE A 91 8.43 -3.11 -11.16
CA ILE A 91 9.71 -3.64 -10.69
C ILE A 91 10.81 -3.04 -11.56
N ASP A 92 11.69 -2.29 -10.91
CA ASP A 92 12.88 -1.74 -11.53
C ASP A 92 14.08 -2.62 -11.17
N VAL A 93 14.95 -2.91 -12.14
CA VAL A 93 16.09 -3.84 -11.99
C VAL A 93 17.39 -3.09 -12.27
N ASP A 94 18.44 -3.44 -11.53
CA ASP A 94 19.76 -2.84 -11.71
C ASP A 94 20.42 -3.30 -13.03
N PRO A 95 21.43 -2.58 -13.55
CA PRO A 95 22.12 -2.96 -14.79
C PRO A 95 22.75 -4.35 -14.78
N SER A 96 23.10 -4.91 -13.61
CA SER A 96 23.66 -6.27 -13.50
C SER A 96 22.59 -7.37 -13.54
N GLY A 97 21.31 -7.02 -13.42
CA GLY A 97 20.20 -7.98 -13.42
C GLY A 97 20.11 -8.82 -12.15
N LYS A 98 20.57 -8.30 -11.01
CA LYS A 98 20.69 -9.06 -9.74
C LYS A 98 19.90 -8.47 -8.59
N ALA A 99 19.58 -7.19 -8.62
CA ALA A 99 18.86 -6.47 -7.59
C ALA A 99 17.63 -5.78 -8.17
N ALA A 100 16.62 -5.56 -7.33
CA ALA A 100 15.36 -4.97 -7.76
C ALA A 100 14.75 -4.04 -6.73
N VAL A 101 14.11 -2.98 -7.24
CA VAL A 101 13.27 -2.05 -6.49
C VAL A 101 11.81 -2.30 -6.87
N VAL A 102 10.95 -2.40 -5.87
CA VAL A 102 9.50 -2.50 -6.05
C VAL A 102 8.88 -1.13 -5.89
N ILE A 103 8.00 -0.75 -6.80
CA ILE A 103 7.27 0.52 -6.79
C ILE A 103 5.77 0.21 -6.85
N ASP A 104 5.02 0.81 -5.93
CA ASP A 104 3.56 0.71 -5.79
C ASP A 104 2.94 2.11 -5.91
N TYR A 105 2.02 2.29 -6.85
CA TYR A 105 1.45 3.60 -7.14
C TYR A 105 0.15 3.80 -6.36
N LYS A 106 0.03 4.93 -5.65
CA LYS A 106 -1.16 5.25 -4.85
C LYS A 106 -1.69 6.64 -5.19
N THR A 107 -3.01 6.77 -5.24
CA THR A 107 -3.66 8.09 -5.40
C THR A 107 -3.66 8.92 -4.10
N GLY A 108 -3.32 8.32 -2.97
CA GLY A 108 -3.28 8.97 -1.66
C GLY A 108 -2.60 8.12 -0.59
N GLY A 109 -2.32 8.73 0.57
CA GLY A 109 -1.49 8.13 1.62
C GLY A 109 0.00 8.31 1.33
N THR A 110 0.79 8.43 2.39
CA THR A 110 2.26 8.49 2.32
C THR A 110 2.84 7.33 3.12
N PHE A 111 4.04 6.88 2.74
CA PHE A 111 4.75 5.84 3.47
C PHE A 111 5.03 6.28 4.91
N LYS A 112 4.80 5.37 5.87
CA LYS A 112 5.15 5.55 7.28
C LYS A 112 5.88 4.33 7.80
N ALA A 113 7.08 4.52 8.35
CA ALA A 113 7.89 3.43 8.88
C ALA A 113 7.16 2.64 10.00
N GLY A 114 6.42 3.32 10.88
CA GLY A 114 5.65 2.67 11.94
C GLY A 114 4.55 1.71 11.45
N ASP A 115 4.09 1.85 10.20
CA ASP A 115 3.10 0.94 9.62
C ASP A 115 3.74 -0.42 9.25
N LEU A 116 5.05 -0.44 8.99
CA LEU A 116 5.82 -1.69 8.83
C LEU A 116 5.99 -2.42 10.16
N GLU A 117 6.26 -1.68 11.24
CA GLU A 117 6.42 -2.25 12.58
C GLU A 117 5.11 -2.87 13.10
N SER A 118 4.00 -2.18 12.90
CA SER A 118 2.67 -2.62 13.34
C SER A 118 2.03 -3.72 12.48
N GLY A 119 2.66 -4.09 11.35
CA GLY A 119 2.11 -5.09 10.43
C GLY A 119 0.90 -4.61 9.63
N THR A 120 0.67 -3.30 9.54
CA THR A 120 -0.44 -2.70 8.79
C THR A 120 -0.06 -2.42 7.33
N ALA A 121 1.24 -2.32 7.03
CA ALA A 121 1.78 -2.17 5.67
C ALA A 121 2.49 -3.43 5.16
N LEU A 122 1.74 -4.52 4.92
CA LEU A 122 2.30 -5.79 4.45
C LEU A 122 2.63 -5.83 2.94
N GLN A 123 2.04 -4.94 2.14
CA GLN A 123 2.07 -5.03 0.68
C GLN A 123 3.50 -4.99 0.12
N LEU A 124 4.29 -3.96 0.48
CA LEU A 124 5.67 -3.82 -0.02
C LEU A 124 6.60 -4.95 0.45
N PRO A 125 6.65 -5.32 1.75
CA PRO A 125 7.44 -6.48 2.19
C PRO A 125 7.10 -7.78 1.46
N LEU A 126 5.80 -8.06 1.26
CA LEU A 126 5.37 -9.26 0.53
C LEU A 126 5.74 -9.22 -0.95
N TYR A 127 5.71 -8.04 -1.58
CA TYR A 127 6.15 -7.87 -2.96
C TYR A 127 7.67 -8.05 -3.09
N LEU A 128 8.45 -7.54 -2.15
CA LEU A 128 9.90 -7.78 -2.12
C LEU A 128 10.23 -9.27 -1.95
N LEU A 129 9.50 -9.98 -1.09
CA LEU A 129 9.62 -11.44 -0.96
C LEU A 129 9.21 -12.18 -2.25
N ALA A 130 8.19 -11.69 -2.98
CA ALA A 130 7.81 -12.25 -4.27
C ALA A 130 8.92 -12.06 -5.30
N VAL A 131 9.51 -10.86 -5.38
CA VAL A 131 10.64 -10.58 -6.27
C VAL A 131 11.84 -11.47 -5.95
N GLU A 132 12.20 -11.59 -4.68
CA GLU A 132 13.30 -12.47 -4.23
C GLU A 132 13.05 -13.94 -4.58
N LYS A 133 11.87 -14.47 -4.26
CA LYS A 133 11.61 -15.90 -4.40
C LYS A 133 11.27 -16.32 -5.83
N LEU A 134 10.53 -15.48 -6.56
CA LEU A 134 9.98 -15.82 -7.88
C LEU A 134 10.87 -15.33 -9.03
N LEU A 135 11.50 -14.17 -8.89
CA LEU A 135 12.39 -13.59 -9.91
C LEU A 135 13.87 -13.81 -9.60
N LYS A 136 14.22 -14.27 -8.40
CA LYS A 136 15.62 -14.47 -7.95
C LYS A 136 16.44 -13.18 -7.96
N LEU A 137 15.78 -12.05 -7.75
CA LEU A 137 16.39 -10.73 -7.66
C LEU A 137 16.48 -10.30 -6.20
N LYS A 138 17.63 -9.77 -5.78
CA LYS A 138 17.84 -9.27 -4.43
C LYS A 138 17.00 -8.00 -4.20
N PRO A 139 16.18 -7.94 -3.15
CA PRO A 139 15.43 -6.72 -2.86
C PRO A 139 16.34 -5.56 -2.45
N ALA A 140 16.22 -4.42 -3.13
CA ALA A 140 16.97 -3.20 -2.84
C ALA A 140 16.11 -2.13 -2.17
N ALA A 141 14.85 -1.96 -2.57
CA ALA A 141 13.93 -1.03 -1.92
C ALA A 141 12.47 -1.35 -2.23
N GLY A 142 11.57 -0.96 -1.31
CA GLY A 142 10.12 -0.96 -1.52
C GLY A 142 9.59 0.46 -1.39
N LEU A 143 8.98 0.97 -2.46
CA LEU A 143 8.59 2.37 -2.59
C LEU A 143 7.09 2.52 -2.89
N ILE A 144 6.49 3.53 -2.29
CA ILE A 144 5.17 4.05 -2.64
C ILE A 144 5.37 5.37 -3.37
N VAL A 145 4.79 5.48 -4.57
CA VAL A 145 4.70 6.74 -5.30
C VAL A 145 3.28 7.28 -5.19
N LYS A 146 3.14 8.43 -4.54
CA LYS A 146 1.88 9.15 -4.45
C LYS A 146 1.66 9.95 -5.72
N ILE A 147 0.79 9.45 -6.59
CA ILE A 147 0.54 10.02 -7.93
C ILE A 147 0.07 11.48 -7.84
N SER A 148 -0.74 11.84 -6.82
CA SER A 148 -1.31 13.19 -6.71
C SER A 148 -0.27 14.31 -6.58
N ASP A 149 0.85 14.02 -5.91
CA ASP A 149 1.87 15.00 -5.55
C ASP A 149 3.25 14.62 -6.14
N ALA A 150 3.30 13.53 -6.93
CA ALA A 150 4.52 12.88 -7.41
C ALA A 150 5.57 12.64 -6.31
N GLU A 151 5.14 12.41 -5.06
CA GLU A 151 6.01 12.20 -3.90
C GLU A 151 6.34 10.70 -3.77
N THR A 152 7.62 10.39 -3.54
CA THR A 152 8.07 9.01 -3.32
C THR A 152 8.49 8.82 -1.87
N GLY A 153 7.99 7.77 -1.23
CA GLY A 153 8.39 7.36 0.11
C GLY A 153 8.51 5.86 0.22
N GLY A 154 9.43 5.37 1.05
CA GLY A 154 9.64 3.93 1.20
C GLY A 154 10.76 3.60 2.18
N PHE A 155 11.25 2.38 2.07
CA PHE A 155 12.37 1.86 2.84
C PHE A 155 13.34 1.10 1.92
N TYR A 156 14.61 1.07 2.33
CA TYR A 156 15.72 0.65 1.49
C TYR A 156 16.59 -0.36 2.23
N SER A 157 17.15 -1.33 1.49
CA SER A 157 18.19 -2.22 1.99
C SER A 157 19.55 -1.59 1.74
N GLU A 158 20.31 -1.30 2.80
CA GLU A 158 21.68 -0.78 2.66
C GLU A 158 22.54 -1.70 1.76
N LYS A 159 22.55 -3.00 2.06
CA LYS A 159 23.28 -4.00 1.28
C LYS A 159 22.76 -4.12 -0.16
N GLY A 160 21.45 -4.08 -0.35
CA GLY A 160 20.85 -4.16 -1.69
C GLY A 160 21.22 -2.96 -2.57
N LEU A 161 21.33 -1.77 -1.98
CA LEU A 161 21.80 -0.57 -2.67
C LEU A 161 23.32 -0.63 -2.95
N GLU A 162 24.13 -1.01 -1.96
CA GLU A 162 25.58 -1.13 -2.09
C GLU A 162 25.97 -2.09 -3.23
N GLU A 163 25.38 -3.29 -3.25
CA GLU A 163 25.65 -4.30 -4.28
C GLU A 163 25.21 -3.87 -5.69
N ALA A 164 24.23 -2.96 -5.79
CA ALA A 164 23.75 -2.41 -7.05
C ALA A 164 24.54 -1.15 -7.50
N GLY A 165 25.51 -0.69 -6.70
CA GLY A 165 26.22 0.56 -6.95
C GLY A 165 25.32 1.79 -6.86
N ALA A 166 24.23 1.70 -6.09
CA ALA A 166 23.27 2.79 -5.90
C ALA A 166 23.65 3.63 -4.69
N GLU A 167 23.67 4.96 -4.84
CA GLU A 167 23.75 5.86 -3.70
C GLU A 167 22.37 5.98 -3.05
N ALA A 168 22.29 5.80 -1.73
CA ALA A 168 21.10 6.10 -0.94
C ALA A 168 20.87 7.63 -0.83
N ARG A 169 20.87 8.36 -1.94
CA ARG A 169 20.73 9.82 -1.95
C ARG A 169 19.48 10.21 -1.15
N ARG A 170 19.71 10.86 -0.01
CA ARG A 170 18.70 11.51 0.84
C ARG A 170 17.54 10.64 1.30
N SER A 171 17.70 9.32 1.27
CA SER A 171 16.61 8.40 1.58
C SER A 171 16.45 8.27 3.10
N LYS A 172 15.36 8.83 3.64
CA LYS A 172 14.92 8.49 5.00
C LYS A 172 14.55 7.00 4.98
N ASN A 173 14.94 6.23 6.00
CA ASN A 173 14.66 4.78 6.16
C ASN A 173 15.53 3.81 5.32
N VAL A 174 16.84 4.07 5.25
CA VAL A 174 17.81 3.03 4.86
C VAL A 174 18.00 2.12 6.07
N LEU A 175 17.77 0.82 5.88
CA LEU A 175 17.83 -0.20 6.91
C LEU A 175 19.08 -1.05 6.74
N ASP A 176 19.70 -1.40 7.85
CA ASP A 176 20.80 -2.35 7.84
C ASP A 176 20.31 -3.75 7.40
N PRO A 177 21.21 -4.68 7.04
CA PRO A 177 20.80 -6.00 6.56
C PRO A 177 19.92 -6.80 7.53
N LYS A 178 20.11 -6.63 8.85
CA LYS A 178 19.32 -7.33 9.88
C LYS A 178 17.96 -6.68 10.02
N GLU A 179 17.89 -5.36 10.07
CA GLU A 179 16.63 -4.60 10.16
C GLU A 179 15.75 -4.86 8.94
N PHE A 180 16.34 -4.82 7.74
CA PHE A 180 15.63 -5.10 6.49
C PHE A 180 15.09 -6.53 6.46
N HIS A 181 15.91 -7.52 6.83
CA HIS A 181 15.48 -8.91 6.91
C HIS A 181 14.34 -9.09 7.92
N GLU A 182 14.43 -8.43 9.08
CA GLU A 182 13.41 -8.48 10.11
C GLU A 182 12.08 -7.83 9.67
N VAL A 183 12.10 -6.80 8.81
CA VAL A 183 10.87 -6.27 8.16
C VAL A 183 10.19 -7.35 7.30
N LEU A 184 10.97 -8.08 6.49
CA LEU A 184 10.42 -9.13 5.63
C LEU A 184 9.90 -10.32 6.46
N GLU A 185 10.68 -10.78 7.44
CA GLU A 185 10.30 -11.85 8.37
C GLU A 185 9.04 -11.49 9.16
N ARG A 186 8.93 -10.25 9.64
CA ARG A 186 7.73 -9.77 10.32
C ARG A 186 6.50 -9.82 9.43
N ALA A 187 6.64 -9.47 8.15
CA ALA A 187 5.53 -9.60 7.19
C ALA A 187 5.08 -11.05 7.00
N VAL A 188 6.03 -12.01 6.98
CA VAL A 188 5.71 -13.45 6.98
C VAL A 188 4.96 -13.85 8.25
N ARG A 189 5.46 -13.46 9.43
CA ARG A 189 4.83 -13.77 10.72
C ARG A 189 3.41 -13.21 10.81
N PHE A 190 3.19 -11.95 10.44
CA PHE A 190 1.85 -11.36 10.41
C PHE A 190 0.94 -12.05 9.39
N SER A 191 1.44 -12.39 8.20
CA SER A 191 0.64 -13.08 7.18
C SER A 191 0.17 -14.45 7.68
N ASN A 192 1.04 -15.22 8.33
CA ASN A 192 0.69 -16.50 8.94
C ASN A 192 -0.29 -16.31 10.12
N PHE A 193 -0.04 -15.32 10.99
CA PHE A 193 -0.93 -14.99 12.11
C PHE A 193 -2.36 -14.63 11.64
N PHE A 194 -2.49 -13.74 10.67
CA PHE A 194 -3.79 -13.34 10.11
C PHE A 194 -4.46 -14.50 9.37
N SER A 195 -3.71 -15.28 8.59
CA SER A 195 -4.25 -16.45 7.90
C SER A 195 -4.82 -17.47 8.89
N GLU A 196 -4.15 -17.67 10.02
CA GLU A 196 -4.62 -18.59 11.03
C GLU A 196 -5.90 -18.11 11.72
N GLY A 197 -5.97 -16.82 12.09
CA GLY A 197 -7.20 -16.24 12.63
C GLY A 197 -8.38 -16.43 11.66
N ILE A 198 -8.16 -16.23 10.36
CA ILE A 198 -9.16 -16.47 9.32
C ILE A 198 -9.59 -17.94 9.28
N ARG A 199 -8.65 -18.89 9.30
CA ARG A 199 -8.96 -20.34 9.28
C ARG A 199 -9.76 -20.79 10.50
N ARG A 200 -9.52 -20.16 11.65
CA ARG A 200 -10.27 -20.39 12.90
C ARG A 200 -11.60 -19.65 12.97
N ALA A 201 -11.94 -18.87 11.95
CA ALA A 201 -13.10 -17.97 11.95
C ALA A 201 -13.07 -17.01 13.16
N GLU A 202 -11.88 -16.57 13.57
CA GLU A 202 -11.73 -15.50 14.55
C GLU A 202 -12.09 -14.17 13.86
N ILE A 203 -13.27 -13.63 14.18
CA ILE A 203 -13.77 -12.35 13.64
C ILE A 203 -13.89 -11.33 14.79
N PRO A 204 -12.79 -10.98 15.48
CA PRO A 204 -12.84 -9.98 16.53
C PRO A 204 -13.07 -8.61 15.91
N VAL A 205 -13.85 -7.76 16.58
CA VAL A 205 -14.00 -6.37 16.15
C VAL A 205 -12.78 -5.56 16.61
N ARG A 206 -11.71 -5.63 15.80
CA ARG A 206 -10.44 -4.93 16.00
C ARG A 206 -9.89 -4.37 14.67
N PRO A 207 -9.26 -3.19 14.68
CA PRO A 207 -9.18 -2.27 15.81
C PRO A 207 -10.55 -1.59 16.06
N ARG A 208 -10.80 -1.14 17.29
CA ARG A 208 -12.11 -0.56 17.66
C ARG A 208 -12.33 0.81 16.99
N ASP A 209 -11.26 1.52 16.70
CA ASP A 209 -11.19 2.75 15.89
C ASP A 209 -10.92 2.46 14.41
N CYS A 210 -11.73 1.57 13.83
CA CYS A 210 -11.60 1.20 12.42
C CYS A 210 -11.74 2.40 11.46
N ASP A 211 -11.18 2.22 10.26
CA ASP A 211 -11.12 3.20 9.18
C ASP A 211 -12.47 3.91 8.92
N LYS A 212 -12.40 5.21 8.58
CA LYS A 212 -13.56 6.05 8.28
C LYS A 212 -14.32 5.58 7.03
N HIS A 213 -13.65 4.88 6.13
CA HIS A 213 -14.19 4.32 4.89
C HIS A 213 -14.66 2.87 5.04
N CYS A 214 -14.68 2.31 6.27
CA CYS A 214 -15.24 0.98 6.51
C CYS A 214 -16.70 0.93 6.01
N PRO A 215 -17.06 0.00 5.10
CA PRO A 215 -18.41 -0.09 4.54
C PRO A 215 -19.40 -0.79 5.50
N PHE A 216 -18.91 -1.31 6.63
CA PHE A 216 -19.69 -2.07 7.62
C PHE A 216 -19.80 -1.38 8.99
N PRO A 217 -19.99 -0.05 9.09
CA PRO A 217 -19.96 0.65 10.38
C PRO A 217 -21.14 0.26 11.29
N SER A 218 -22.25 -0.20 10.72
CA SER A 218 -23.43 -0.65 11.46
C SER A 218 -23.33 -2.11 11.93
N LEU A 219 -22.49 -2.93 11.30
CA LEU A 219 -22.35 -4.35 11.67
C LEU A 219 -21.48 -4.54 12.90
N CYS A 220 -20.42 -3.73 13.04
CA CYS A 220 -19.46 -3.88 14.12
C CYS A 220 -20.01 -3.47 15.50
N ARG A 221 -21.12 -2.73 15.54
CA ARG A 221 -21.81 -2.22 16.75
C ARG A 221 -20.89 -1.46 17.73
N ILE A 222 -19.77 -0.94 17.25
CA ILE A 222 -18.90 -0.09 18.07
C ILE A 222 -19.50 1.30 18.13
N GLU A 223 -19.77 1.75 19.35
CA GLU A 223 -20.11 3.14 19.65
C GLU A 223 -18.86 4.01 19.50
N LYS A 224 -18.55 4.43 18.27
CA LYS A 224 -17.31 5.19 17.97
C LYS A 224 -17.15 6.45 18.83
N TRP A 225 -18.25 7.06 19.28
CA TRP A 225 -18.23 8.20 20.19
C TRP A 225 -17.69 7.88 21.59
N ARG A 226 -17.71 6.62 22.03
CA ARG A 226 -17.14 6.17 23.31
C ARG A 226 -15.63 5.91 23.25
N LEU A 227 -15.04 5.82 22.07
CA LEU A 227 -13.62 5.47 21.91
C LEU A 227 -12.67 6.36 22.72
N PRO A 228 -12.85 7.70 22.80
CA PRO A 228 -11.98 8.55 23.63
C PRO A 228 -11.98 8.16 25.11
N PHE A 229 -13.15 7.78 25.65
CA PHE A 229 -13.31 7.35 27.04
C PHE A 229 -12.70 5.96 27.25
N ILE A 230 -12.97 5.00 26.34
CA ILE A 230 -12.36 3.66 26.39
C ILE A 230 -10.83 3.74 26.38
N TYR A 231 -10.25 4.61 25.56
CA TYR A 231 -8.79 4.80 25.54
C TYR A 231 -8.26 5.50 26.79
N GLN A 232 -9.06 6.35 27.43
CA GLN A 232 -8.68 6.94 28.70
C GLN A 232 -8.65 5.89 29.81
N ASP A 233 -9.70 5.06 29.90
CA ASP A 233 -9.81 3.98 30.89
C ASP A 233 -8.64 3.00 30.76
N LEU A 234 -8.35 2.52 29.54
CA LEU A 234 -7.22 1.62 29.28
C LEU A 234 -5.86 2.25 29.67
N ARG A 235 -5.66 3.54 29.38
CA ARG A 235 -4.41 4.24 29.78
C ARG A 235 -4.29 4.41 31.29
N GLU A 236 -5.40 4.52 32.01
CA GLU A 236 -5.38 4.57 33.47
C GLU A 236 -5.16 3.19 34.10
N GLU A 237 -5.73 2.13 33.54
CA GLU A 237 -5.48 0.73 33.91
C GLU A 237 -4.01 0.37 33.72
N ASP A 238 -3.43 0.64 32.54
CA ASP A 238 -2.01 0.40 32.25
C ASP A 238 -1.08 1.14 33.23
N LYS A 239 -1.47 2.34 33.69
CA LYS A 239 -0.71 3.11 34.69
C LYS A 239 -0.81 2.51 36.09
N ARG A 240 -1.90 1.81 36.41
CA ARG A 240 -2.09 1.12 37.70
C ARG A 240 -1.35 -0.22 37.73
N GLU A 241 -1.31 -0.95 36.62
CA GLU A 241 -0.57 -2.22 36.52
C GLU A 241 0.95 -2.05 36.49
N LYS A 242 1.44 -0.87 36.10
CA LYS A 242 2.88 -0.52 36.10
C LYS A 242 3.39 0.07 37.43
N ARG A 243 2.54 0.16 38.46
CA ARG A 243 2.90 0.60 39.82
C ARG A 243 2.99 -0.60 40.75
#